data_AF-A0A952QCB7-F1
#
_entry.id   AF-A0A952QCB7-F1
#
_cell.length_a   1.000
_cell.length_b   1.000
_cell.length_c   1.000
_cell.angle_alpha   90.00
_cell.angle_beta   90.00
_cell.angle_gamma   90.00
#
_symmetry.space_group_name_H-M   'P 1'
#
loop_
_entity.id
_entity.type
_entity.pdbx_description
1 polymer ?
#
loop_
_entity_poly.entity_id
_entity_poly.type
_entity_poly.pdbx_seq_one_letter_code
_entity_poly.pdbx_strand_id
1 'polypeptide(L)'
;MSTVLSTRALALPMLVVSAMLTAGCTAAAAPDATPTSDPTPAAVAASPAPADIPTHWSAVVDLAAIPLGDDAVSSAPATDFIFSCKTNFSGRGPVHTGPWIDYENDTWNSTTKVVVTGNITWPTATYVESVEGEQRVLTSQDVPVDDPTGTFPIAADDPAFAFDRNPNSIGDHAVELRMPLNPTTAAVPSCVAMGAIGMITNGVFIYNALDGSGGDAAAHEAQDLCNGHPDGADDYHYHDIPSCILDVLAPTGSTLVGYALDGYGIYVERDSLGNLPTNADLDECHGRTSTVLFNGIEQEMYHYSATLEFPFTVGCYRGTPGPVPSHG
;
A
#
# COMPACT_ATOMS: atom_id res chain seq x y z
N MET A 1 -55.13 -5.31 -23.97
CA MET A 1 -55.94 -6.43 -23.44
C MET A 1 -55.11 -7.17 -22.40
N SER A 2 -55.75 -7.75 -21.37
CA SER A 2 -55.18 -8.60 -20.31
C SER A 2 -54.06 -8.03 -19.43
N THR A 3 -54.50 -7.29 -18.41
CA THR A 3 -53.89 -7.26 -17.07
C THR A 3 -53.95 -8.64 -16.38
N VAL A 4 -53.00 -8.92 -15.48
CA VAL A 4 -53.18 -9.89 -14.38
C VAL A 4 -52.75 -9.23 -13.07
N LEU A 5 -53.70 -9.01 -12.16
CA LEU A 5 -53.42 -8.73 -10.75
C LEU A 5 -53.36 -10.06 -10.00
N SER A 6 -52.51 -10.14 -8.96
CA SER A 6 -52.63 -11.16 -7.92
C SER A 6 -52.96 -10.49 -6.59
N THR A 7 -54.13 -10.80 -6.04
CA THR A 7 -54.54 -10.46 -4.69
C THR A 7 -55.11 -11.70 -4.03
N ARG A 8 -54.74 -11.94 -2.77
CA ARG A 8 -55.61 -12.57 -1.76
C ARG A 8 -55.02 -12.38 -0.36
N ALA A 9 -55.92 -12.16 0.59
CA ALA A 9 -55.66 -11.92 2.00
C ALA A 9 -56.74 -12.63 2.86
N LEU A 10 -56.56 -12.61 4.18
CA LEU A 10 -57.51 -13.04 5.24
C LEU A 10 -57.69 -14.58 5.38
N ALA A 11 -57.94 -15.18 6.56
CA ALA A 11 -58.08 -14.62 7.93
C ALA A 11 -57.80 -15.67 9.04
N LEU A 12 -57.70 -15.18 10.29
CA LEU A 12 -57.81 -15.87 11.61
C LEU A 12 -59.28 -16.37 11.87
N PRO A 13 -59.72 -16.98 13.02
CA PRO A 13 -59.09 -17.13 14.36
C PRO A 13 -59.35 -18.44 15.18
N MET A 14 -58.80 -18.45 16.41
CA MET A 14 -59.44 -18.86 17.72
C MET A 14 -59.39 -20.29 18.31
N LEU A 15 -58.80 -20.33 19.52
CA LEU A 15 -59.24 -20.93 20.81
C LEU A 15 -59.37 -22.47 21.01
N VAL A 16 -58.73 -22.98 22.08
CA VAL A 16 -59.12 -24.07 23.01
C VAL A 16 -57.90 -24.44 23.91
N VAL A 17 -57.95 -24.77 25.21
CA VAL A 17 -58.80 -24.48 26.40
C VAL A 17 -57.89 -24.65 27.64
N SER A 18 -58.11 -23.90 28.75
CA SER A 18 -57.35 -24.08 30.01
C SER A 18 -57.86 -25.22 30.90
N ALA A 19 -56.97 -25.88 31.65
CA ALA A 19 -57.32 -26.64 32.85
C ALA A 19 -56.29 -26.40 33.97
N MET A 20 -56.74 -25.94 35.13
CA MET A 20 -55.94 -25.84 36.36
C MET A 20 -56.24 -27.02 37.29
N LEU A 21 -55.22 -27.51 38.00
CA LEU A 21 -55.38 -28.13 39.32
C LEU A 21 -54.12 -27.90 40.16
N THR A 22 -54.29 -27.84 41.47
CA THR A 22 -53.40 -27.15 42.42
C THR A 22 -52.75 -28.09 43.46
N ALA A 23 -51.88 -27.48 44.28
CA ALA A 23 -51.10 -28.04 45.39
C ALA A 23 -49.81 -28.80 44.97
N GLY A 24 -48.64 -28.55 45.57
CA GLY A 24 -48.26 -27.57 46.59
C GLY A 24 -47.46 -28.21 47.72
N CYS A 25 -46.14 -27.93 47.78
CA CYS A 25 -45.31 -28.21 48.95
C CYS A 25 -44.05 -27.32 48.98
N THR A 26 -43.91 -26.60 50.10
CA THR A 26 -42.65 -26.18 50.77
C THR A 26 -41.47 -25.67 49.93
N ALA A 27 -41.23 -24.36 50.06
CA ALA A 27 -39.98 -23.72 49.64
C ALA A 27 -38.78 -24.12 50.54
N ALA A 28 -37.61 -24.27 49.92
CA ALA A 28 -36.31 -24.14 50.58
C ALA A 28 -35.60 -22.93 49.94
N ALA A 29 -35.09 -22.01 50.75
CA ALA A 29 -34.43 -20.81 50.24
C ALA A 29 -33.03 -21.14 49.69
N ALA A 30 -32.73 -20.69 48.48
CA ALA A 30 -31.38 -20.59 47.93
C ALA A 30 -30.95 -19.11 47.92
N PRO A 31 -29.65 -18.80 48.07
CA PRO A 31 -29.18 -17.42 48.28
C PRO A 31 -29.22 -16.57 47.01
N ASP A 32 -29.19 -15.24 47.19
CA ASP A 32 -29.07 -14.25 46.12
C ASP A 32 -27.92 -14.58 45.15
N ALA A 33 -28.26 -14.70 43.87
CA ALA A 33 -27.29 -14.66 42.77
C ALA A 33 -27.28 -13.23 42.21
N THR A 34 -26.19 -12.52 42.45
CA THR A 34 -25.91 -11.21 41.84
C THR A 34 -25.97 -11.27 40.30
N PRO A 35 -26.50 -10.24 39.62
CA PRO A 35 -26.56 -10.22 38.17
C PRO A 35 -25.14 -10.17 37.58
N THR A 36 -24.82 -11.16 36.74
CA THR A 36 -23.58 -11.20 35.96
C THR A 36 -23.60 -10.14 34.86
N SER A 37 -22.51 -9.38 34.74
CA SER A 37 -22.29 -8.34 33.73
C SER A 37 -22.41 -8.86 32.29
N ASP A 38 -22.92 -8.01 31.40
CA ASP A 38 -22.91 -8.24 29.95
C ASP A 38 -21.50 -8.53 29.40
N PRO A 39 -21.39 -9.32 28.32
CA PRO A 39 -20.12 -9.51 27.64
C PRO A 39 -19.67 -8.19 27.01
N THR A 40 -18.59 -7.62 27.54
CA THR A 40 -17.89 -6.49 26.91
C THR A 40 -17.41 -6.94 25.52
N PRO A 41 -17.58 -6.15 24.45
CA PRO A 41 -16.98 -6.46 23.16
C PRO A 41 -15.49 -6.70 23.33
N ALA A 42 -14.97 -7.79 22.76
CA ALA A 42 -13.54 -8.06 22.81
C ALA A 42 -12.80 -6.87 22.21
N ALA A 43 -12.01 -6.17 23.02
CA ALA A 43 -11.09 -5.17 22.50
C ALA A 43 -10.18 -5.88 21.50
N VAL A 44 -10.06 -5.33 20.29
CA VAL A 44 -9.02 -5.74 19.37
C VAL A 44 -7.71 -5.47 20.09
N ALA A 45 -7.03 -6.54 20.51
CA ALA A 45 -5.75 -6.40 21.18
C ALA A 45 -4.79 -5.79 20.17
N ALA A 46 -4.23 -4.62 20.50
CA ALA A 46 -3.09 -4.10 19.77
C ALA A 46 -1.99 -5.16 19.83
N SER A 47 -1.54 -5.65 18.68
CA SER A 47 -0.41 -6.57 18.62
C SER A 47 0.78 -5.94 19.36
N PRO A 48 1.50 -6.70 20.20
CA PRO A 48 2.76 -6.21 20.73
C PRO A 48 3.70 -5.88 19.56
N ALA A 49 4.52 -4.84 19.69
CA ALA A 49 5.52 -4.53 18.68
C ALA A 49 6.45 -5.75 18.50
N PRO A 50 6.70 -6.21 17.26
CA PRO A 50 7.70 -7.24 17.00
C PRO A 50 9.05 -6.82 17.57
N ALA A 51 9.76 -7.75 18.20
CA ALA A 51 10.87 -7.45 19.11
C ALA A 51 12.15 -6.87 18.45
N ASP A 52 12.12 -6.64 17.13
CA ASP A 52 13.30 -6.32 16.30
C ASP A 52 13.26 -4.91 15.66
N ILE A 53 12.21 -4.13 15.92
CA ILE A 53 12.20 -2.71 15.57
C ILE A 53 13.04 -1.93 16.60
N PRO A 54 14.07 -1.18 16.17
CA PRO A 54 14.87 -0.36 17.08
C PRO A 54 14.01 0.64 17.87
N THR A 55 14.47 1.00 19.07
CA THR A 55 13.81 2.08 19.84
C THR A 55 13.99 3.45 19.17
N HIS A 56 15.05 3.59 18.37
CA HIS A 56 15.38 4.75 17.56
C HIS A 56 16.09 4.26 16.29
N TRP A 57 15.75 4.83 15.13
CA TRP A 57 16.53 4.65 13.90
C TRP A 57 17.84 5.44 13.92
N SER A 58 18.71 5.20 12.94
CA SER A 58 20.02 5.85 12.86
C SER A 58 19.94 7.38 12.64
N ALA A 59 18.90 7.85 11.93
CA ALA A 59 18.62 9.26 11.69
C ALA A 59 17.10 9.52 11.52
N VAL A 60 16.74 10.78 11.27
CA VAL A 60 15.38 11.21 10.89
C VAL A 60 15.51 12.09 9.66
N VAL A 61 14.75 11.77 8.61
CA VAL A 61 14.76 12.51 7.33
C VAL A 61 14.07 13.86 7.49
N ASP A 62 14.69 14.92 6.98
CA ASP A 62 14.05 16.24 6.87
C ASP A 62 13.19 16.29 5.60
N LEU A 63 11.86 16.37 5.76
CA LEU A 63 10.92 16.49 4.63
C LEU A 63 11.13 17.78 3.81
N ALA A 64 11.86 18.76 4.34
CA ALA A 64 12.24 19.96 3.60
C ALA A 64 13.54 19.83 2.78
N ALA A 65 14.29 18.74 2.96
CA ALA A 65 15.59 18.49 2.34
C ALA A 65 15.89 16.98 2.22
N ILE A 66 14.98 16.24 1.57
CA ILE A 66 15.13 14.82 1.25
C ILE A 66 16.25 14.68 0.18
N PRO A 67 17.22 13.76 0.32
CA PRO A 67 18.21 13.50 -0.74
C PRO A 67 17.55 13.21 -2.09
N LEU A 68 18.05 13.85 -3.15
CA LEU A 68 17.53 13.68 -4.51
C LEU A 68 18.10 12.40 -5.15
N GLY A 69 17.25 11.56 -5.71
CA GLY A 69 17.64 10.30 -6.36
C GLY A 69 18.18 10.41 -7.81
N ASP A 70 18.54 11.60 -8.27
CA ASP A 70 19.04 11.80 -9.63
C ASP A 70 20.40 11.11 -9.84
N ASP A 71 20.63 10.55 -11.04
CA ASP A 71 21.80 9.72 -11.39
C ASP A 71 22.00 8.44 -10.52
N ALA A 72 21.11 8.13 -9.57
CA ALA A 72 21.21 6.97 -8.66
C ALA A 72 20.81 5.62 -9.31
N VAL A 73 21.25 5.39 -10.56
CA VAL A 73 21.01 4.16 -11.31
C VAL A 73 22.27 3.30 -11.36
N SER A 74 22.17 2.07 -10.87
CA SER A 74 23.26 1.07 -10.85
C SER A 74 22.98 -0.12 -11.77
N SER A 75 24.06 -0.79 -12.19
CA SER A 75 24.02 -2.08 -12.92
C SER A 75 24.26 -3.30 -12.01
N ALA A 76 24.19 -3.11 -10.69
CA ALA A 76 24.30 -4.13 -9.65
C ALA A 76 23.65 -3.64 -8.34
N PRO A 77 23.33 -4.52 -7.38
CA PRO A 77 22.84 -4.11 -6.06
C PRO A 77 23.80 -3.14 -5.36
N ALA A 78 23.25 -2.03 -4.82
CA ALA A 78 23.98 -1.03 -4.05
C ALA A 78 23.00 -0.20 -3.21
N THR A 79 23.32 0.02 -1.94
CA THR A 79 22.62 0.99 -1.07
C THR A 79 22.62 2.37 -1.73
N ASP A 80 21.53 3.12 -1.58
CA ASP A 80 21.26 4.43 -2.22
C ASP A 80 21.00 4.41 -3.74
N PHE A 81 21.00 3.24 -4.40
CA PHE A 81 20.80 3.14 -5.86
C PHE A 81 19.67 2.15 -6.23
N ILE A 82 19.02 2.41 -7.37
CA ILE A 82 18.22 1.38 -8.05
C ILE A 82 19.11 0.53 -8.96
N PHE A 83 19.05 -0.79 -8.78
CA PHE A 83 19.56 -1.72 -9.79
C PHE A 83 18.52 -1.88 -10.90
N SER A 84 18.57 -1.01 -11.91
CA SER A 84 17.57 -1.01 -12.99
C SER A 84 17.91 -2.02 -14.09
N CYS A 85 16.88 -2.71 -14.59
CA CYS A 85 17.00 -3.53 -15.80
C CYS A 85 17.15 -2.69 -17.09
N LYS A 86 16.92 -1.37 -16.99
CA LYS A 86 17.05 -0.39 -18.08
C LYS A 86 18.08 0.66 -17.67
N THR A 87 19.21 0.71 -18.38
CA THR A 87 20.30 1.67 -18.12
C THR A 87 20.46 2.72 -19.23
N ASN A 88 19.48 2.80 -20.14
CA ASN A 88 19.43 3.79 -21.21
C ASN A 88 18.00 4.34 -21.28
N PHE A 89 17.86 5.63 -21.01
CA PHE A 89 16.57 6.28 -20.84
C PHE A 89 16.29 7.25 -21.99
N SER A 90 15.03 7.29 -22.41
CA SER A 90 14.56 8.10 -23.53
C SER A 90 13.08 8.46 -23.41
N GLY A 91 12.49 8.27 -22.23
CA GLY A 91 11.16 8.76 -21.93
C GLY A 91 11.18 10.28 -21.74
N ARG A 92 10.01 10.86 -21.58
CA ARG A 92 9.88 12.22 -21.05
C ARG A 92 9.79 12.11 -19.54
N GLY A 93 10.60 12.89 -18.83
CA GLY A 93 10.28 13.38 -17.50
C GLY A 93 9.46 14.68 -17.58
N PRO A 94 9.34 15.44 -16.48
CA PRO A 94 8.58 16.70 -16.43
C PRO A 94 9.10 17.76 -17.42
N VAL A 95 8.27 18.76 -17.69
CA VAL A 95 8.57 19.84 -18.64
C VAL A 95 9.49 20.89 -18.02
N HIS A 96 9.37 21.13 -16.71
CA HIS A 96 10.14 22.09 -15.95
C HIS A 96 10.40 21.59 -14.52
N THR A 97 11.64 21.73 -14.02
CA THR A 97 11.98 21.50 -12.62
C THR A 97 11.11 22.37 -11.70
N GLY A 98 10.58 21.77 -10.63
CA GLY A 98 9.85 22.49 -9.59
C GLY A 98 10.74 23.32 -8.65
N PRO A 99 10.22 24.41 -8.05
CA PRO A 99 10.94 25.22 -7.07
C PRO A 99 11.20 24.51 -5.72
N TRP A 100 10.72 23.27 -5.57
CA TRP A 100 10.97 22.42 -4.41
C TRP A 100 12.27 21.62 -4.51
N ILE A 101 12.97 21.64 -5.66
CA ILE A 101 14.25 20.94 -5.87
C ILE A 101 15.41 21.93 -5.71
N ASP A 102 16.38 21.55 -4.87
CA ASP A 102 17.62 22.29 -4.62
C ASP A 102 18.83 21.50 -5.17
N TYR A 103 19.21 21.80 -6.41
CA TYR A 103 20.39 21.25 -7.06
C TYR A 103 21.74 21.75 -6.52
N GLU A 104 21.78 22.76 -5.63
CA GLU A 104 23.04 23.15 -4.96
C GLU A 104 23.35 22.21 -3.79
N ASN A 105 22.30 21.73 -3.11
CA ASN A 105 22.41 20.82 -1.96
C ASN A 105 22.02 19.35 -2.27
N ASP A 106 21.61 19.06 -3.52
CA ASP A 106 21.21 17.72 -3.99
C ASP A 106 20.02 17.14 -3.21
N THR A 107 19.00 17.98 -2.99
CA THR A 107 17.83 17.66 -2.16
C THR A 107 16.52 18.19 -2.74
N TRP A 108 15.39 17.69 -2.23
CA TRP A 108 14.06 18.20 -2.56
C TRP A 108 13.14 18.29 -1.34
N ASN A 109 12.15 19.17 -1.43
CA ASN A 109 11.23 19.52 -0.35
C ASN A 109 9.82 18.99 -0.64
N SER A 110 9.50 17.81 -0.13
CA SER A 110 8.19 17.18 -0.33
C SER A 110 7.03 18.02 0.24
N THR A 111 7.26 18.78 1.31
CA THR A 111 6.24 19.65 1.92
C THR A 111 5.82 20.86 1.06
N THR A 112 6.57 21.15 -0.01
CA THR A 112 6.31 22.26 -0.95
C THR A 112 6.16 21.81 -2.40
N LYS A 113 6.30 20.51 -2.68
CA LYS A 113 6.04 19.93 -3.99
C LYS A 113 4.59 20.19 -4.41
N VAL A 114 4.39 20.52 -5.69
CA VAL A 114 3.04 20.69 -6.23
C VAL A 114 2.36 19.33 -6.36
N VAL A 115 1.07 19.26 -6.07
CA VAL A 115 0.24 18.06 -6.27
C VAL A 115 -0.88 18.36 -7.25
N VAL A 116 -1.23 17.36 -8.08
CA VAL A 116 -2.35 17.42 -9.00
C VAL A 116 -3.66 17.46 -8.20
N THR A 117 -4.52 18.42 -8.51
CA THR A 117 -5.78 18.58 -7.76
C THR A 117 -6.84 17.59 -8.23
N GLY A 118 -7.60 17.05 -7.28
CA GLY A 118 -8.71 16.15 -7.55
C GLY A 118 -9.22 15.50 -6.27
N ASN A 119 -10.31 14.77 -6.41
CA ASN A 119 -10.89 13.92 -5.37
C ASN A 119 -11.83 12.91 -6.03
N ILE A 120 -11.30 12.17 -7.01
CA ILE A 120 -12.03 11.17 -7.77
C ILE A 120 -12.10 9.89 -6.94
N THR A 121 -13.29 9.36 -6.71
CA THR A 121 -13.47 8.13 -5.92
C THR A 121 -13.82 6.96 -6.81
N TRP A 122 -13.35 5.77 -6.43
CA TRP A 122 -13.46 4.54 -7.19
C TRP A 122 -14.39 3.54 -6.47
N PRO A 123 -15.72 3.75 -6.44
CA PRO A 123 -16.65 2.97 -5.61
C PRO A 123 -16.80 1.51 -6.05
N THR A 124 -16.24 1.12 -7.19
CA THR A 124 -16.17 -0.26 -7.66
C THR A 124 -14.82 -0.91 -7.40
N ALA A 125 -13.80 -0.16 -6.96
CA ALA A 125 -12.44 -0.65 -6.73
C ALA A 125 -12.43 -1.90 -5.85
N THR A 126 -11.53 -2.81 -6.17
CA THR A 126 -11.33 -4.05 -5.42
C THR A 126 -9.85 -4.34 -5.31
N TYR A 127 -9.44 -4.86 -4.16
CA TYR A 127 -8.20 -5.59 -3.98
C TYR A 127 -8.55 -6.95 -3.37
N VAL A 128 -8.06 -8.03 -3.96
CA VAL A 128 -8.27 -9.39 -3.46
C VAL A 128 -6.94 -10.13 -3.44
N GLU A 129 -6.51 -10.51 -2.25
CA GLU A 129 -5.41 -11.44 -2.03
C GLU A 129 -5.97 -12.88 -1.97
N SER A 130 -5.35 -13.80 -2.71
CA SER A 130 -5.67 -15.23 -2.68
C SER A 130 -4.42 -16.09 -2.86
N VAL A 131 -4.58 -17.40 -2.66
CA VAL A 131 -3.49 -18.38 -2.74
C VAL A 131 -3.84 -19.49 -3.72
N GLU A 132 -3.00 -19.68 -4.73
CA GLU A 132 -3.11 -20.75 -5.71
C GLU A 132 -1.83 -21.61 -5.71
N GLY A 133 -1.88 -22.72 -4.97
CA GLY A 133 -0.72 -23.60 -4.79
C GLY A 133 0.39 -22.91 -4.00
N GLU A 134 1.55 -22.71 -4.62
CA GLU A 134 2.71 -22.03 -4.04
C GLU A 134 2.77 -20.54 -4.42
N GLN A 135 1.75 -20.01 -5.07
CA GLN A 135 1.68 -18.61 -5.51
C GLN A 135 0.69 -17.81 -4.65
N ARG A 136 1.10 -16.60 -4.27
CA ARG A 136 0.19 -15.50 -3.93
C ARG A 136 -0.35 -14.94 -5.24
N VAL A 137 -1.66 -14.73 -5.30
CA VAL A 137 -2.36 -14.13 -6.43
C VAL A 137 -3.07 -12.88 -5.92
N LEU A 138 -2.69 -11.72 -6.44
CA LEU A 138 -3.31 -10.42 -6.14
C LEU A 138 -4.12 -9.99 -7.35
N THR A 139 -5.40 -9.68 -7.17
CA THR A 139 -6.24 -9.11 -8.24
C THR A 139 -6.82 -7.77 -7.84
N SER A 140 -6.84 -6.82 -8.78
CA SER A 140 -7.37 -5.47 -8.56
C SER A 140 -7.97 -4.84 -9.81
N GLN A 141 -8.37 -3.57 -9.71
CA GLN A 141 -8.81 -2.70 -10.81
C GLN A 141 -7.78 -1.59 -11.12
N ASP A 142 -6.54 -1.73 -10.64
CA ASP A 142 -5.46 -0.71 -10.67
C ASP A 142 -5.86 0.71 -10.24
N VAL A 143 -6.85 0.80 -9.37
CA VAL A 143 -7.31 2.03 -8.74
C VAL A 143 -7.45 1.80 -7.24
N PRO A 144 -7.16 2.80 -6.40
CA PRO A 144 -7.10 2.59 -4.97
C PRO A 144 -8.48 2.26 -4.37
N VAL A 145 -8.48 1.24 -3.52
CA VAL A 145 -9.57 0.98 -2.58
C VAL A 145 -9.51 2.02 -1.45
N ASP A 146 -10.65 2.61 -1.14
CA ASP A 146 -10.90 3.60 -0.08
C ASP A 146 -10.18 4.97 -0.18
N ASP A 147 -9.08 5.10 -0.92
CA ASP A 147 -8.43 6.40 -1.22
C ASP A 147 -8.97 7.07 -2.50
N PRO A 148 -9.01 8.42 -2.58
CA PRO A 148 -9.31 9.14 -3.82
C PRO A 148 -8.05 9.36 -4.68
N THR A 149 -8.24 9.68 -5.96
CA THR A 149 -7.15 10.12 -6.87
C THR A 149 -7.33 11.56 -7.34
N GLY A 150 -6.26 12.13 -7.89
CA GLY A 150 -6.23 13.40 -8.60
C GLY A 150 -7.03 13.40 -9.91
N THR A 151 -7.15 14.58 -10.53
CA THR A 151 -7.81 14.72 -11.83
C THR A 151 -6.78 14.63 -12.95
N PHE A 152 -6.70 13.47 -13.60
CA PHE A 152 -5.88 13.24 -14.78
C PHE A 152 -6.76 13.03 -16.04
N PRO A 153 -6.36 13.49 -17.24
CA PRO A 153 -5.14 14.27 -17.54
C PRO A 153 -5.08 15.62 -16.83
N ILE A 154 -3.87 16.10 -16.53
CA ILE A 154 -3.69 17.35 -15.77
C ILE A 154 -4.31 18.52 -16.54
N ALA A 155 -5.25 19.21 -15.91
CA ALA A 155 -5.98 20.32 -16.51
C ALA A 155 -5.08 21.56 -16.68
N ALA A 156 -5.31 22.34 -17.74
CA ALA A 156 -4.46 23.50 -18.05
C ALA A 156 -4.57 24.67 -17.06
N ASP A 157 -5.55 24.63 -16.15
CA ASP A 157 -5.75 25.55 -15.02
C ASP A 157 -5.33 24.96 -13.66
N ASP A 158 -4.87 23.70 -13.62
CA ASP A 158 -4.23 23.10 -12.44
C ASP A 158 -2.81 23.67 -12.24
N PRO A 159 -2.39 24.04 -11.02
CA PRO A 159 -1.03 24.52 -10.75
C PRO A 159 0.09 23.56 -11.18
N ALA A 160 -0.14 22.24 -11.14
CA ALA A 160 0.83 21.22 -11.54
C ALA A 160 1.19 21.31 -13.03
N PHE A 161 0.24 21.72 -13.89
CA PHE A 161 0.40 21.83 -15.35
C PHE A 161 1.59 22.71 -15.80
N ALA A 162 2.02 23.62 -14.93
CA ALA A 162 3.17 24.48 -15.16
C ALA A 162 4.53 23.74 -15.09
N PHE A 163 4.58 22.57 -14.46
CA PHE A 163 5.79 21.78 -14.22
C PHE A 163 5.76 20.47 -15.01
N ASP A 164 4.64 19.75 -14.91
CA ASP A 164 4.34 18.54 -15.67
C ASP A 164 2.89 18.59 -16.14
N ARG A 165 2.66 18.11 -17.35
CA ARG A 165 1.36 18.18 -18.04
C ARG A 165 0.63 16.85 -18.10
N ASN A 166 1.18 15.79 -17.49
CA ASN A 166 0.78 14.38 -17.61
C ASN A 166 -0.54 14.20 -18.40
N PRO A 167 -0.45 13.91 -19.71
CA PRO A 167 -1.60 13.93 -20.61
C PRO A 167 -2.42 12.62 -20.56
N ASN A 168 -2.06 11.69 -19.67
CA ASN A 168 -2.64 10.35 -19.58
C ASN A 168 -3.88 10.36 -18.68
N SER A 169 -4.72 9.32 -18.76
CA SER A 169 -5.90 9.18 -17.92
C SER A 169 -5.66 8.08 -16.87
N ILE A 170 -6.50 8.00 -15.84
CA ILE A 170 -6.55 6.81 -14.97
C ILE A 170 -7.62 5.87 -15.52
N GLY A 171 -7.25 4.63 -15.84
CA GLY A 171 -8.16 3.56 -16.26
C GLY A 171 -8.42 2.52 -15.17
N ASP A 172 -9.61 1.94 -15.15
CA ASP A 172 -9.98 0.85 -14.24
C ASP A 172 -9.61 -0.53 -14.82
N HIS A 173 -8.31 -0.85 -14.79
CA HIS A 173 -7.74 -2.04 -15.43
C HIS A 173 -7.84 -3.30 -14.55
N ALA A 174 -8.46 -4.36 -15.07
CA ALA A 174 -8.50 -5.65 -14.37
C ALA A 174 -7.11 -6.30 -14.36
N VAL A 175 -6.45 -6.27 -13.20
CA VAL A 175 -5.07 -6.73 -13.00
C VAL A 175 -5.02 -8.05 -12.24
N GLU A 176 -4.03 -8.89 -12.57
CA GLU A 176 -3.62 -10.07 -11.79
C GLU A 176 -2.10 -10.12 -11.66
N LEU A 177 -1.57 -10.04 -10.44
CA LEU A 177 -0.16 -10.32 -10.12
C LEU A 177 -0.02 -11.72 -9.51
N ARG A 178 1.04 -12.44 -9.90
CA ARG A 178 1.41 -13.74 -9.36
C ARG A 178 2.86 -13.74 -8.89
N MET A 179 3.07 -14.13 -7.64
CA MET A 179 4.37 -14.10 -6.98
C MET A 179 4.50 -15.28 -5.99
N PRO A 180 5.73 -15.68 -5.60
CA PRO A 180 5.92 -16.73 -4.60
C PRO A 180 5.18 -16.42 -3.28
N LEU A 181 4.39 -17.38 -2.78
CA LEU A 181 3.72 -17.24 -1.47
C LEU A 181 4.74 -17.24 -0.31
N ASN A 182 5.80 -18.03 -0.48
CA ASN A 182 6.90 -18.19 0.46
C ASN A 182 8.19 -17.83 -0.30
N PRO A 183 8.61 -16.55 -0.30
CA PRO A 183 9.78 -16.08 -1.02
C PRO A 183 11.06 -16.72 -0.47
N THR A 184 12.06 -16.88 -1.34
CA THR A 184 13.39 -17.38 -0.95
C THR A 184 14.48 -16.50 -1.54
N THR A 185 15.51 -16.22 -0.76
CA THR A 185 16.62 -15.35 -1.15
C THR A 185 17.36 -15.95 -2.34
N ALA A 186 17.48 -15.18 -3.42
CA ALA A 186 18.24 -15.55 -4.59
C ALA A 186 19.75 -15.52 -4.29
N ALA A 187 20.52 -16.37 -4.98
CA ALA A 187 21.98 -16.41 -4.81
C ALA A 187 22.68 -15.12 -5.29
N VAL A 188 22.03 -14.36 -6.17
CA VAL A 188 22.41 -13.02 -6.64
C VAL A 188 21.11 -12.24 -6.79
N PRO A 189 20.96 -11.03 -6.23
CA PRO A 189 19.78 -10.21 -6.45
C PRO A 189 19.62 -9.81 -7.92
N SER A 190 18.39 -9.59 -8.36
CA SER A 190 18.09 -9.18 -9.74
C SER A 190 17.54 -7.76 -9.84
N CYS A 191 17.71 -7.16 -11.01
CA CYS A 191 17.27 -5.80 -11.29
C CYS A 191 15.74 -5.65 -11.27
N VAL A 192 15.27 -4.42 -11.05
CA VAL A 192 13.86 -4.03 -11.18
C VAL A 192 13.56 -3.41 -12.55
N ALA A 193 12.36 -3.66 -13.06
CA ALA A 193 11.86 -3.06 -14.31
C ALA A 193 11.27 -1.66 -14.05
N MET A 194 10.99 -0.90 -15.11
CA MET A 194 10.37 0.43 -15.01
C MET A 194 8.88 0.41 -14.66
N GLY A 195 8.17 -0.65 -15.06
CA GLY A 195 6.75 -0.84 -14.77
C GLY A 195 6.51 -1.39 -13.37
N ALA A 196 5.36 -2.02 -13.17
CA ALA A 196 4.98 -2.63 -11.90
C ALA A 196 6.06 -3.59 -11.37
N ILE A 197 6.63 -3.25 -10.21
CA ILE A 197 7.58 -4.08 -9.46
C ILE A 197 6.92 -4.85 -8.32
N GLY A 198 5.65 -4.54 -8.03
CA GLY A 198 4.83 -5.11 -6.98
C GLY A 198 3.43 -4.48 -6.98
N MET A 199 2.69 -4.68 -5.89
CA MET A 199 1.39 -4.03 -5.65
C MET A 199 1.22 -3.65 -4.18
N ILE A 200 0.64 -2.48 -3.94
CA ILE A 200 0.25 -1.98 -2.62
C ILE A 200 -1.10 -2.59 -2.22
N THR A 201 -1.34 -2.79 -0.92
CA THR A 201 -2.55 -3.46 -0.41
C THR A 201 -3.86 -2.71 -0.62
N ASN A 202 -3.83 -1.49 -1.18
CA ASN A 202 -5.03 -0.80 -1.70
C ASN A 202 -5.33 -1.14 -3.17
N GLY A 203 -4.54 -2.00 -3.82
CA GLY A 203 -4.80 -2.53 -5.17
C GLY A 203 -4.09 -1.82 -6.32
N VAL A 204 -3.26 -0.83 -6.03
CA VAL A 204 -2.51 -0.02 -7.00
C VAL A 204 -1.10 -0.58 -7.20
N PHE A 205 -0.56 -0.51 -8.42
CA PHE A 205 0.84 -0.85 -8.66
C PHE A 205 1.84 0.02 -7.88
N ILE A 206 2.92 -0.61 -7.42
CA ILE A 206 4.16 0.11 -7.05
C ILE A 206 5.16 -0.11 -8.20
N TYR A 207 5.67 0.98 -8.75
CA TYR A 207 6.72 1.00 -9.78
C TYR A 207 8.08 1.23 -9.09
N ASN A 208 9.17 1.14 -9.85
CA ASN A 208 10.48 1.50 -9.30
C ASN A 208 10.59 3.04 -9.13
N ALA A 209 11.55 3.54 -8.35
CA ALA A 209 11.68 4.96 -8.04
C ALA A 209 12.07 5.90 -9.22
N LEU A 210 12.24 5.37 -10.44
CA LEU A 210 12.74 6.10 -11.61
C LEU A 210 11.62 6.55 -12.55
N ASP A 211 11.73 7.78 -13.04
CA ASP A 211 10.85 8.32 -14.08
C ASP A 211 11.20 7.75 -15.48
N GLY A 212 10.44 8.15 -16.51
CA GLY A 212 10.73 7.76 -17.89
C GLY A 212 12.13 8.15 -18.41
N SER A 213 12.76 9.15 -17.80
CA SER A 213 14.08 9.71 -18.11
C SER A 213 15.23 9.15 -17.25
N GLY A 214 14.92 8.38 -16.20
CA GLY A 214 15.89 7.78 -15.27
C GLY A 214 16.27 8.66 -14.07
N GLY A 215 15.51 9.72 -13.79
CA GLY A 215 15.64 10.54 -12.58
C GLY A 215 14.65 10.15 -11.48
N ASP A 216 14.69 10.83 -10.34
CA ASP A 216 13.80 10.58 -9.19
C ASP A 216 12.34 10.93 -9.49
N ALA A 217 11.48 9.93 -9.70
CA ALA A 217 10.06 10.15 -10.04
C ALA A 217 9.30 10.89 -8.93
N ALA A 218 9.56 10.56 -7.67
CA ALA A 218 8.91 11.16 -6.51
C ALA A 218 9.34 12.63 -6.32
N ALA A 219 10.54 13.02 -6.76
CA ALA A 219 10.93 14.43 -6.83
C ALA A 219 10.35 15.16 -8.06
N HIS A 220 10.35 14.52 -9.24
CA HIS A 220 10.18 15.19 -10.54
C HIS A 220 8.76 15.18 -11.12
N GLU A 221 8.04 14.06 -11.08
CA GLU A 221 6.76 13.89 -11.79
C GLU A 221 5.58 14.46 -10.98
N ALA A 222 4.53 14.95 -11.64
CA ALA A 222 3.37 15.52 -10.92
C ALA A 222 2.42 14.42 -10.43
N GLN A 223 2.58 14.05 -9.17
CA GLN A 223 1.69 13.16 -8.43
C GLN A 223 0.49 13.90 -7.83
N ASP A 224 -0.56 13.18 -7.47
CA ASP A 224 -1.72 13.71 -6.74
C ASP A 224 -1.51 13.76 -5.21
N LEU A 225 -2.59 14.08 -4.47
CA LEU A 225 -2.57 14.17 -3.01
C LEU A 225 -2.18 12.86 -2.29
N CYS A 226 -2.30 11.70 -2.96
CA CYS A 226 -1.90 10.40 -2.43
C CYS A 226 -0.64 9.87 -3.12
N ASN A 227 0.22 10.74 -3.68
CA ASN A 227 1.49 10.39 -4.33
C ASN A 227 1.36 9.50 -5.59
N GLY A 228 0.17 9.37 -6.19
CA GLY A 228 0.01 8.56 -7.41
C GLY A 228 -0.17 9.38 -8.69
N HIS A 229 0.09 8.74 -9.84
CA HIS A 229 -0.17 9.31 -11.17
C HIS A 229 -0.31 8.21 -12.24
N PRO A 230 -0.90 8.50 -13.42
CA PRO A 230 -1.04 7.53 -14.50
C PRO A 230 0.08 7.56 -15.55
N ASP A 231 0.42 6.40 -16.08
CA ASP A 231 1.37 6.22 -17.17
C ASP A 231 0.68 6.24 -18.57
N GLY A 232 1.46 6.04 -19.64
CA GLY A 232 0.94 6.06 -21.02
C GLY A 232 0.08 4.87 -21.45
N ALA A 233 -0.11 3.87 -20.57
CA ALA A 233 -1.06 2.77 -20.71
C ALA A 233 -2.36 3.00 -19.92
N ASP A 234 -2.49 4.18 -19.28
CA ASP A 234 -3.53 4.55 -18.30
C ASP A 234 -3.45 3.77 -16.95
N ASP A 235 -2.33 3.05 -16.69
CA ASP A 235 -2.03 2.38 -15.40
C ASP A 235 -1.72 3.43 -14.31
N TYR A 236 -2.44 3.42 -13.19
CA TYR A 236 -2.19 4.33 -12.06
C TYR A 236 -1.25 3.67 -11.06
N HIS A 237 -0.21 4.40 -10.64
CA HIS A 237 0.87 3.80 -9.87
C HIS A 237 1.54 4.78 -8.90
N TYR A 238 2.25 4.21 -7.93
CA TYR A 238 3.12 4.92 -7.00
C TYR A 238 4.61 4.63 -7.31
N HIS A 239 5.50 5.50 -6.87
CA HIS A 239 6.96 5.29 -6.85
C HIS A 239 7.53 5.18 -5.42
N ASP A 240 6.80 5.73 -4.46
CA ASP A 240 6.99 5.72 -3.02
C ASP A 240 5.77 5.08 -2.30
N ILE A 241 5.78 4.96 -0.97
CA ILE A 241 4.55 4.57 -0.25
C ILE A 241 3.65 5.80 -0.12
N PRO A 242 2.38 5.73 -0.59
CA PRO A 242 1.52 6.89 -0.64
C PRO A 242 1.23 7.49 0.73
N SER A 243 1.24 8.82 0.82
CA SER A 243 1.00 9.56 2.07
C SER A 243 -0.34 9.21 2.72
N CYS A 244 -1.39 9.02 1.91
CA CYS A 244 -2.72 8.58 2.36
C CYS A 244 -2.69 7.23 3.11
N ILE A 245 -1.77 6.32 2.77
CA ILE A 245 -1.51 5.13 3.58
C ILE A 245 -0.67 5.50 4.81
N LEU A 246 0.48 6.17 4.64
CA LEU A 246 1.41 6.48 5.74
C LEU A 246 0.76 7.18 6.94
N ASP A 247 -0.25 8.02 6.69
CA ASP A 247 -1.00 8.81 7.68
C ASP A 247 -2.00 7.98 8.50
N VAL A 248 -2.46 6.83 8.01
CA VAL A 248 -3.47 5.98 8.68
C VAL A 248 -2.89 4.72 9.34
N LEU A 249 -1.61 4.43 9.13
CA LEU A 249 -0.94 3.28 9.74
C LEU A 249 -0.72 3.43 11.25
N ALA A 250 -0.36 2.32 11.90
CA ALA A 250 0.07 2.35 13.29
C ALA A 250 1.29 3.28 13.47
N PRO A 251 1.34 4.09 14.54
CA PRO A 251 2.41 5.08 14.73
C PRO A 251 3.77 4.45 15.11
N THR A 252 3.82 3.16 15.40
CA THR A 252 5.02 2.41 15.83
C THR A 252 4.89 0.95 15.40
N GLY A 253 6.01 0.24 15.19
CA GLY A 253 6.04 -1.16 14.80
C GLY A 253 6.09 -1.36 13.28
N SER A 254 5.91 -2.60 12.83
CA SER A 254 5.97 -2.96 11.41
C SER A 254 4.58 -3.24 10.85
N THR A 255 4.22 -2.60 9.74
CA THR A 255 2.93 -2.80 9.05
C THR A 255 3.17 -3.17 7.58
N LEU A 256 2.63 -4.31 7.15
CA LEU A 256 2.67 -4.74 5.76
C LEU A 256 1.79 -3.81 4.90
N VAL A 257 2.35 -3.21 3.85
CA VAL A 257 1.65 -2.28 2.94
C VAL A 257 1.64 -2.74 1.49
N GLY A 258 2.38 -3.77 1.12
CA GLY A 258 2.42 -4.29 -0.24
C GLY A 258 3.28 -5.53 -0.38
N TYR A 259 3.42 -6.03 -1.60
CA TYR A 259 4.33 -7.12 -1.94
C TYR A 259 5.08 -6.81 -3.22
N ALA A 260 6.38 -7.10 -3.23
CA ALA A 260 7.20 -7.09 -4.43
C ALA A 260 6.97 -8.37 -5.25
N LEU A 261 7.23 -8.34 -6.56
CA LEU A 261 7.02 -9.49 -7.46
C LEU A 261 7.84 -10.74 -7.07
N ASP A 262 8.90 -10.62 -6.27
CA ASP A 262 9.65 -11.76 -5.73
C ASP A 262 8.99 -12.45 -4.51
N GLY A 263 7.84 -11.94 -4.07
CA GLY A 263 7.01 -12.48 -3.01
C GLY A 263 7.31 -11.93 -1.63
N TYR A 264 8.40 -11.15 -1.46
CA TYR A 264 8.69 -10.48 -0.19
C TYR A 264 7.71 -9.32 0.06
N GLY A 265 7.33 -9.15 1.32
CA GLY A 265 6.50 -8.03 1.75
C GLY A 265 7.26 -6.70 1.72
N ILE A 266 6.52 -5.63 1.46
CA ILE A 266 6.95 -4.24 1.61
C ILE A 266 6.28 -3.73 2.88
N TYR A 267 7.06 -3.28 3.85
CA TYR A 267 6.59 -2.85 5.16
C TYR A 267 6.88 -1.38 5.40
N VAL A 268 6.01 -0.73 6.17
CA VAL A 268 6.33 0.53 6.84
C VAL A 268 6.71 0.18 8.28
N GLU A 269 7.98 0.39 8.62
CA GLU A 269 8.50 0.19 9.97
C GLU A 269 8.66 1.54 10.68
N ARG A 270 8.08 1.69 11.88
CA ARG A 270 8.21 2.91 12.70
C ARG A 270 8.83 2.61 14.07
N ASP A 271 9.85 3.37 14.45
CA ASP A 271 10.50 3.23 15.78
C ASP A 271 9.58 3.67 16.93
N SER A 272 10.08 3.65 18.17
CA SER A 272 9.28 4.04 19.35
C SER A 272 8.93 5.54 19.42
N LEU A 273 9.44 6.36 18.51
CA LEU A 273 9.18 7.79 18.34
C LEU A 273 8.33 8.08 17.09
N GLY A 274 8.08 7.08 16.25
CA GLY A 274 7.30 7.17 15.02
C GLY A 274 8.10 7.45 13.74
N ASN A 275 9.43 7.53 13.84
CA ASN A 275 10.31 7.76 12.69
C ASN A 275 10.36 6.51 11.80
N LEU A 276 10.59 6.71 10.50
CA LEU A 276 10.89 5.65 9.54
C LEU A 276 12.40 5.35 9.52
N PRO A 277 12.84 4.15 9.08
CA PRO A 277 14.25 3.88 8.83
C PRO A 277 14.81 4.81 7.75
N THR A 278 16.13 4.90 7.72
CA THR A 278 16.91 5.54 6.64
C THR A 278 17.68 4.50 5.85
N ASN A 279 18.26 4.88 4.72
CA ASN A 279 19.09 3.98 3.91
C ASN A 279 20.27 3.37 4.70
N ALA A 280 20.77 4.08 5.72
CA ALA A 280 21.81 3.59 6.63
C ALA A 280 21.35 2.41 7.54
N ASP A 281 20.05 2.16 7.64
CA ASP A 281 19.44 1.05 8.39
C ASP A 281 19.12 -0.18 7.50
N LEU A 282 19.35 -0.11 6.18
CA LEU A 282 18.92 -1.10 5.17
C LEU A 282 20.07 -1.69 4.32
N ASP A 283 19.80 -2.78 3.59
CA ASP A 283 20.75 -3.49 2.74
C ASP A 283 20.79 -2.98 1.29
N GLU A 284 21.62 -3.62 0.44
CA GLU A 284 21.83 -3.23 -0.95
C GLU A 284 20.60 -3.35 -1.87
N CYS A 285 19.48 -3.90 -1.39
CA CYS A 285 18.20 -3.97 -2.09
C CYS A 285 17.08 -3.18 -1.39
N HIS A 286 17.42 -2.31 -0.42
CA HIS A 286 16.45 -1.50 0.34
C HIS A 286 15.55 -2.32 1.28
N GLY A 287 16.09 -3.41 1.82
CA GLY A 287 15.39 -4.22 2.81
C GLY A 287 16.27 -4.65 3.97
N ARG A 288 15.68 -5.44 4.86
CA ARG A 288 16.38 -6.00 6.03
C ARG A 288 15.72 -7.29 6.49
N THR A 289 16.38 -7.98 7.42
CA THR A 289 15.79 -9.10 8.16
C THR A 289 15.35 -8.61 9.55
N SER A 290 14.11 -8.90 9.92
CA SER A 290 13.53 -8.66 11.25
C SER A 290 12.31 -9.58 11.45
N THR A 291 11.80 -9.71 12.67
CA THR A 291 10.51 -10.37 12.91
C THR A 291 9.37 -9.52 12.39
N VAL A 292 8.63 -10.04 11.41
CA VAL A 292 7.42 -9.41 10.85
C VAL A 292 6.25 -10.39 10.83
N LEU A 293 5.02 -9.85 10.83
CA LEU A 293 3.82 -10.64 10.58
C LEU A 293 3.68 -10.87 9.07
N PHE A 294 3.87 -12.11 8.60
CA PHE A 294 3.78 -12.49 7.20
C PHE A 294 2.98 -13.79 7.07
N ASN A 295 2.03 -13.84 6.13
CA ASN A 295 1.07 -14.96 6.00
C ASN A 295 0.32 -15.30 7.32
N GLY A 296 0.08 -14.30 8.17
CA GLY A 296 -0.58 -14.47 9.47
C GLY A 296 0.29 -15.13 10.56
N ILE A 297 1.60 -15.25 10.34
CA ILE A 297 2.55 -15.83 11.30
C ILE A 297 3.69 -14.82 11.54
N GLU A 298 4.04 -14.58 12.80
CA GLU A 298 5.25 -13.83 13.16
C GLU A 298 6.48 -14.69 12.89
N GLN A 299 7.41 -14.18 12.07
CA GLN A 299 8.65 -14.88 11.72
C GLN A 299 9.77 -13.89 11.40
N GLU A 300 11.01 -14.27 11.77
CA GLU A 300 12.21 -13.58 11.31
C GLU A 300 12.41 -13.85 9.82
N MET A 301 12.28 -12.82 8.98
CA MET A 301 12.45 -12.94 7.54
C MET A 301 12.93 -11.65 6.89
N TYR A 302 13.57 -11.79 5.73
CA TYR A 302 13.84 -10.66 4.85
C TYR A 302 12.53 -10.02 4.38
N HIS A 303 12.51 -8.70 4.28
CA HIS A 303 11.43 -7.90 3.70
C HIS A 303 12.00 -6.53 3.28
N TYR A 304 11.27 -5.82 2.41
CA TYR A 304 11.59 -4.45 2.07
C TYR A 304 11.00 -3.50 3.11
N SER A 305 11.72 -2.43 3.44
CA SER A 305 11.27 -1.44 4.41
C SER A 305 11.20 -0.07 3.75
N ALA A 306 10.04 0.56 3.81
CA ALA A 306 9.79 1.83 3.16
C ALA A 306 10.46 2.98 3.91
N THR A 307 11.16 3.84 3.18
CA THR A 307 11.84 5.04 3.69
C THR A 307 11.34 6.29 2.96
N LEU A 308 11.81 7.45 3.39
CA LEU A 308 11.59 8.73 2.70
C LEU A 308 12.74 9.08 1.74
N GLU A 309 13.78 8.25 1.68
CA GLU A 309 14.99 8.47 0.88
C GLU A 309 14.95 7.56 -0.35
N PHE A 310 15.40 8.04 -1.50
CA PHE A 310 15.52 7.22 -2.71
C PHE A 310 16.34 5.95 -2.42
N PRO A 311 15.96 4.75 -2.91
CA PRO A 311 14.84 4.44 -3.82
C PRO A 311 13.47 4.16 -3.18
N PHE A 312 13.21 4.65 -1.96
CA PHE A 312 11.95 4.63 -1.22
C PHE A 312 11.41 3.24 -0.79
N THR A 313 11.50 2.20 -1.63
CA THR A 313 10.90 0.88 -1.39
C THR A 313 11.79 -0.30 -1.79
N VAL A 314 12.06 -0.54 -3.08
CA VAL A 314 12.74 -1.75 -3.58
C VAL A 314 13.87 -1.37 -4.54
N GLY A 315 15.12 -1.44 -4.07
CA GLY A 315 16.31 -1.16 -4.89
C GLY A 315 16.69 -2.32 -5.84
N CYS A 316 16.44 -3.56 -5.41
CA CYS A 316 16.52 -4.78 -6.23
C CYS A 316 15.66 -5.90 -5.68
N TYR A 317 15.36 -6.92 -6.51
CA TYR A 317 14.76 -8.15 -6.03
C TYR A 317 15.79 -9.02 -5.30
N ARG A 318 15.59 -9.19 -4.00
CA ARG A 318 16.34 -10.12 -3.14
C ARG A 318 15.92 -11.57 -3.32
N GLY A 319 14.69 -11.81 -3.74
CA GLY A 319 14.16 -13.12 -4.12
C GLY A 319 14.23 -13.40 -5.62
N THR A 320 13.42 -14.35 -6.08
CA THR A 320 13.22 -14.59 -7.52
C THR A 320 11.87 -14.01 -7.95
N PRO A 321 11.82 -12.98 -8.81
CA PRO A 321 10.56 -12.36 -9.22
C PRO A 321 9.67 -13.33 -10.01
N GLY A 322 8.36 -13.23 -9.76
CA GLY A 322 7.32 -13.75 -10.63
C GLY A 322 7.31 -13.02 -11.98
N PRO A 323 6.45 -13.45 -12.93
CA PRO A 323 6.32 -12.77 -14.21
C PRO A 323 5.81 -11.34 -14.00
N VAL A 324 6.54 -10.37 -14.56
CA VAL A 324 6.05 -8.99 -14.71
C VAL A 324 4.82 -9.02 -15.63
N PRO A 325 3.73 -8.30 -15.32
CA PRO A 325 2.62 -8.13 -16.26
C PRO A 325 3.11 -7.56 -17.58
N SER A 326 2.49 -7.98 -18.67
CA SER A 326 2.53 -7.17 -19.88
C SER A 326 1.66 -5.94 -19.66
N HIS A 327 2.24 -4.73 -19.73
CA HIS A 327 1.46 -3.53 -20.04
C HIS A 327 0.60 -3.81 -21.30
N GLY A 328 -0.62 -3.27 -21.31
CA GLY A 328 -1.68 -3.59 -22.31
C GLY A 328 -1.36 -3.25 -23.77
#